data_AF-A0A2S5DBC3-F1
#
_entry.id   AF-A0A2S5DBC3-F1
#
_cell.length_a   1.000
_cell.length_b   1.000
_cell.length_c   1.000
_cell.angle_alpha   90.00
_cell.angle_beta   90.00
_cell.angle_gamma   90.00
#
_symmetry.space_group_name_H-M   'P 1'
#
loop_
_entity.id
_entity.type
_entity.pdbx_description
1 polymer ?
#
loop_
_entity_poly.entity_id
_entity_poly.type
_entity_poly.pdbx_seq_one_letter_code
_entity_poly.pdbx_strand_id
1 'polypeptide(L)'
;MAMNVGSSDEDDLMMEINTTPLIDVMLVMLIMLIITIPIQTHAVKLDMPQNAPSKPLVKPAVVQIDITPDNAVLWNGERLPG
;
A
#
# COMPACT_ATOMS: atom_id res chain seq x y z
N MET A 1 56.88 40.29 53.42
CA MET A 1 57.31 39.25 52.45
C MET A 1 56.05 38.55 51.99
N ALA A 2 55.75 38.66 50.70
CA ALA A 2 54.50 38.25 50.07
C ALA A 2 54.69 36.96 49.26
N MET A 3 53.66 36.08 49.32
CA MET A 3 53.24 35.04 48.36
C MET A 3 54.26 33.91 48.07
N ASN A 4 53.87 32.66 47.86
CA ASN A 4 52.82 32.18 46.96
C ASN A 4 52.48 30.72 47.30
N VAL A 5 51.19 30.42 47.49
CA VAL A 5 50.66 29.06 47.59
C VAL A 5 50.47 28.51 46.19
N GLY A 6 51.20 27.45 45.85
CA GLY A 6 51.01 26.70 44.60
C GLY A 6 49.79 25.80 44.73
N SER A 7 48.62 26.34 44.37
CA SER A 7 47.46 25.54 43.98
C SER A 7 47.35 25.64 42.46
N SER A 8 47.27 24.50 41.74
CA SER A 8 46.60 24.28 40.45
C SER A 8 47.27 23.23 39.52
N ASP A 9 47.91 22.18 40.04
CA ASP A 9 48.44 21.08 39.18
C ASP A 9 47.72 19.72 39.40
N GLU A 10 46.66 19.67 40.21
CA GLU A 10 45.89 18.43 40.46
C GLU A 10 44.72 18.22 39.48
N ASP A 11 44.28 19.26 38.76
CA ASP A 11 43.15 19.17 37.82
C ASP A 11 43.56 18.72 36.40
N ASP A 12 44.85 18.77 36.05
CA ASP A 12 45.36 18.41 34.72
C ASP A 12 45.70 16.90 34.60
N LEU A 13 45.53 16.14 35.69
CA LEU A 13 45.65 14.67 35.75
C LEU A 13 44.28 13.97 35.68
N MET A 14 43.22 14.71 35.35
CA MET A 14 41.94 14.12 34.93
C MET A 14 42.15 13.48 33.57
N MET A 15 42.66 12.24 33.61
CA MET A 15 42.89 11.36 32.47
C MET A 15 41.79 11.52 31.42
N GLU A 16 42.20 11.75 30.18
CA GLU A 16 41.37 11.75 28.99
C GLU A 16 40.44 10.54 29.05
N ILE A 17 39.19 10.76 29.46
CA ILE A 17 38.19 9.69 29.56
C ILE A 17 38.11 9.12 28.15
N ASN A 18 38.28 7.80 28.02
CA ASN A 18 38.13 7.13 26.73
C ASN A 18 36.70 7.35 26.21
N THR A 19 36.52 8.38 25.38
CA THR A 19 35.22 8.80 24.84
C THR A 19 34.76 7.85 23.75
N THR A 20 35.68 7.23 23.00
CA THR A 20 35.34 6.32 21.89
C THR A 20 34.52 5.10 22.34
N PRO A 21 34.90 4.34 23.40
CA PRO A 21 34.06 3.26 23.93
C PRO A 21 32.75 3.76 24.54
N LEU A 22 32.74 4.96 25.13
CA LEU A 22 31.55 5.57 25.73
C LEU A 22 30.52 5.95 24.65
N ILE A 23 30.99 6.54 23.55
CA ILE A 23 30.17 6.92 22.40
C ILE A 23 29.54 5.67 21.78
N ASP A 24 30.28 4.55 21.66
CA ASP A 24 29.72 3.30 21.14
C ASP A 24 28.51 2.83 21.97
N VAL A 25 28.65 2.78 23.29
CA VAL A 25 27.54 2.41 24.20
C VAL A 25 26.36 3.39 24.07
N MET A 26 26.63 4.70 23.98
CA MET A 26 25.59 5.70 23.80
C MET A 26 24.89 5.59 22.44
N LEU A 27 25.63 5.35 21.36
CA LEU A 27 25.08 5.16 20.01
C LEU A 27 24.24 3.89 19.93
N VAL A 28 24.67 2.81 20.57
CA VAL A 28 23.88 1.56 20.70
C VAL A 28 22.54 1.84 21.39
N MET A 29 22.52 2.61 22.48
CA MET A 29 21.28 2.97 23.16
C MET A 29 20.34 3.81 22.29
N LEU A 30 20.88 4.75 21.50
CA LEU A 30 20.09 5.55 20.56
C LEU A 30 19.50 4.70 19.43
N ILE A 31 20.28 3.78 18.87
CA ILE A 31 19.81 2.85 17.85
C ILE A 31 18.69 1.99 18.43
N MET A 32 18.86 1.41 19.63
CA MET A 32 17.81 0.61 20.28
C MET A 32 16.51 1.41 20.45
N LEU A 33 16.59 2.68 20.89
CA LEU A 33 15.44 3.55 20.99
C LEU A 33 14.74 3.76 19.62
N ILE A 34 15.51 3.97 18.56
CA ILE A 34 14.99 4.15 17.19
C ILE A 34 14.28 2.88 16.68
N ILE A 35 14.88 1.69 16.83
CA ILE A 35 14.31 0.45 16.25
C ILE A 35 13.05 -0.01 16.98
N THR A 36 12.88 0.37 18.25
CA THR A 36 11.71 -0.05 19.04
C THR A 36 10.38 0.52 18.53
N ILE A 37 10.41 1.57 17.70
CA ILE A 37 9.19 2.13 17.10
C ILE A 37 8.70 1.20 15.98
N PRO A 38 7.48 0.64 16.08
CA PRO A 38 6.94 -0.22 15.05
C PRO A 38 6.66 0.58 13.78
N ILE A 39 6.98 -0.02 12.63
CA ILE A 39 6.64 0.55 11.33
C ILE A 39 5.12 0.61 11.20
N GLN A 40 4.58 1.82 11.14
CA GLN A 40 3.16 2.07 10.87
C GLN A 40 2.87 1.68 9.43
N THR A 41 2.31 0.49 9.21
CA THR A 41 1.81 0.09 7.89
C THR A 41 0.37 0.58 7.74
N HIS A 42 0.15 1.58 6.89
CA HIS A 42 -1.21 2.00 6.55
C HIS A 42 -1.87 0.93 5.67
N ALA A 43 -2.65 0.04 6.30
CA ALA A 43 -3.50 -0.89 5.59
C ALA A 43 -4.71 -0.14 5.03
N VAL A 44 -4.62 0.30 3.77
CA VAL A 44 -5.79 0.82 3.05
C VAL A 44 -6.69 -0.37 2.71
N LYS A 45 -7.87 -0.42 3.31
CA LYS A 45 -8.92 -1.37 2.92
C LYS A 45 -9.42 -0.98 1.53
N LEU A 46 -8.90 -1.66 0.51
CA LEU A 46 -9.37 -1.50 -0.86
C LEU A 46 -10.47 -2.53 -1.13
N ASP A 47 -11.70 -2.07 -1.14
CA ASP A 47 -12.83 -2.90 -1.59
C ASP A 47 -12.75 -3.01 -3.12
N MET A 48 -12.36 -4.19 -3.61
CA MET A 48 -12.36 -4.45 -5.05
C MET A 48 -13.80 -4.55 -5.55
N PRO A 49 -14.12 -3.94 -6.71
CA PRO A 49 -15.43 -4.14 -7.33
C PRO A 49 -15.59 -5.62 -7.66
N GLN A 50 -16.66 -6.23 -7.16
CA GLN A 50 -17.01 -7.58 -7.60
C GLN A 50 -17.55 -7.50 -9.03
N ASN A 51 -16.98 -8.29 -9.92
CA ASN A 51 -17.56 -8.47 -11.25
C ASN A 51 -18.99 -8.96 -11.08
N ALA A 52 -19.96 -8.14 -11.51
CA ALA A 52 -21.33 -8.60 -11.65
C ALA A 52 -21.31 -9.87 -12.51
N PRO A 53 -22.06 -10.92 -12.13
CA PRO A 53 -22.17 -12.11 -12.97
C PRO A 53 -22.55 -11.66 -14.37
N SER A 54 -21.70 -12.00 -15.35
CA SER A 54 -22.00 -11.82 -16.76
C SER A 54 -23.40 -12.35 -17.00
N LYS A 55 -24.34 -11.45 -17.34
CA LYS A 55 -25.68 -11.86 -17.72
C LYS A 55 -25.50 -12.87 -18.86
N PRO A 56 -26.11 -14.08 -18.80
CA PRO A 56 -25.98 -15.05 -19.87
C PRO A 56 -26.18 -14.33 -21.21
N LEU A 57 -25.24 -14.52 -22.14
CA LEU A 57 -25.36 -13.96 -23.48
C LEU A 57 -26.64 -14.52 -24.11
N VAL A 58 -27.73 -13.77 -24.01
CA VAL A 58 -28.99 -14.11 -24.68
C VAL A 58 -28.74 -13.89 -26.16
N LYS A 59 -28.62 -14.99 -26.91
CA LYS A 59 -28.54 -14.89 -28.37
C LYS A 59 -29.84 -14.23 -28.86
N PRO A 60 -29.77 -13.20 -29.73
CA PRO A 60 -30.96 -12.60 -30.28
C PRO A 60 -31.78 -13.66 -31.03
N ALA A 61 -33.11 -13.58 -30.92
CA ALA A 61 -34.00 -14.42 -31.69
C ALA A 61 -33.82 -14.09 -33.18
N VAL A 62 -33.54 -15.11 -33.99
CA VAL A 62 -33.49 -14.96 -35.45
C VAL A 62 -34.93 -15.07 -35.96
N VAL A 63 -35.38 -14.04 -36.67
CA VAL A 63 -36.70 -14.02 -37.31
C VAL A 63 -36.52 -14.30 -38.80
N GLN A 64 -37.27 -15.25 -39.32
CA GLN A 64 -37.38 -15.53 -40.74
C GLN A 64 -38.64 -14.88 -41.29
N ILE A 65 -38.48 -14.04 -42.31
CA ILE A 65 -39.58 -13.40 -43.04
C ILE A 65 -39.54 -13.94 -44.47
N ASP A 66 -40.58 -14.64 -44.87
CA ASP A 66 -40.75 -15.10 -46.25
C ASP A 66 -41.89 -14.35 -46.93
N ILE A 67 -41.69 -13.99 -48.20
CA ILE A 67 -42.71 -13.38 -49.06
C ILE A 67 -43.00 -14.37 -50.17
N THR A 68 -44.24 -14.87 -50.22
CA THR A 68 -44.67 -15.83 -51.25
C THR A 68 -45.16 -15.13 -52.51
N PRO A 69 -45.23 -15.85 -53.65
CA PRO A 69 -45.76 -15.30 -54.91
C PRO A 69 -47.22 -14.82 -54.83
N ASP A 70 -48.02 -15.31 -53.87
CA ASP A 70 -49.38 -14.84 -53.56
C ASP A 70 -49.40 -13.60 -52.64
N ASN A 71 -48.25 -12.94 -52.45
CA ASN A 71 -48.07 -11.75 -51.62
C ASN A 71 -48.42 -11.97 -50.14
N ALA A 72 -48.34 -13.23 -49.67
CA ALA A 72 -48.48 -13.55 -48.25
C ALA A 72 -47.15 -13.35 -47.53
N VAL A 73 -47.22 -12.86 -46.29
CA VAL A 73 -46.06 -12.72 -45.40
C VAL A 73 -46.08 -13.87 -44.42
N LEU A 74 -44.98 -14.63 -44.35
CA LEU A 74 -44.80 -15.69 -43.36
C LEU A 74 -43.80 -15.21 -42.31
N TRP A 75 -44.19 -15.34 -41.05
CA TRP A 75 -43.34 -15.13 -39.88
C TRP A 75 -42.91 -16.49 -39.35
N ASN A 76 -41.63 -16.85 -39.49
CA ASN A 76 -41.10 -18.16 -39.11
C ASN A 76 -41.90 -19.34 -39.72
N GLY A 77 -42.36 -19.18 -40.95
CA GLY A 77 -43.20 -20.16 -41.66
C GLY A 77 -44.69 -20.11 -41.34
N GLU A 78 -45.12 -19.31 -40.36
CA GLU A 78 -46.54 -19.10 -40.06
C GLU A 78 -47.09 -17.91 -40.86
N ARG A 79 -48.17 -18.12 -41.62
CA ARG A 79 -48.79 -17.06 -42.40
C ARG A 79 -49.37 -16.01 -41.46
N LEU A 80 -48.89 -14.78 -41.57
CA LEU A 80 -49.46 -13.67 -40.83
C LEU A 80 -50.89 -13.40 -41.33
N PRO A 81 -51.87 -13.25 -40.45
CA PRO A 81 -53.19 -12.76 -40.83
C PRO A 81 -53.03 -11.32 -41.35
N GLY A 82 -53.44 -11.12 -42.60
CA GLY A 82 -53.54 -9.81 -43.24
C GLY A 82 -54.90 -9.17 -43.01
#